data_AF-A0AAV5ERH6-F1
#
_entry.id   AF-A0AAV5ERH6-F1
#
_cell.length_a   1.000
_cell.length_b   1.000
_cell.length_c   1.000
_cell.angle_alpha   90.00
_cell.angle_beta   90.00
_cell.angle_gamma   90.00
#
_symmetry.space_group_name_H-M   'P 1'
#
loop_
_entity.id
_entity.type
_entity.pdbx_description
1 polymer ?
#
loop_
_entity_poly.entity_id
_entity_poly.type
_entity_poly.pdbx_seq_one_letter_code
_entity_poly.pdbx_strand_id
1 'polypeptide(L)'
;MTRAGWTVQVQFVLTATTIYHAVVLDLPPWAVKAIDKILRSYMWRGCKEAKGGHCLITWPKVTRPKSLRGLGISNIKNLNRALRARWLWLRKSEPSKPWASLPIQASECVQALCSMAVATEVGNGTNTLF
;
A
#
# COMPACT_ATOMS: atom_id res chain seq x y z
N MET A 1 25.91 5.60 -8.25
CA MET A 1 24.86 5.99 -7.28
C MET A 1 25.12 5.33 -5.93
N THR A 2 24.79 6.00 -4.82
CA THR A 2 24.94 5.45 -3.46
C THR A 2 23.70 4.64 -3.04
N ARG A 3 23.83 3.78 -2.01
CA ARG A 3 22.70 3.03 -1.42
C ARG A 3 21.57 3.93 -0.91
N ALA A 4 21.93 5.09 -0.37
CA ALA A 4 20.97 6.12 0.02
C ALA A 4 20.20 6.66 -1.20
N GLY A 5 20.90 6.93 -2.31
CA GLY A 5 20.26 7.35 -3.56
C GLY A 5 19.28 6.32 -4.12
N TRP A 6 19.65 5.03 -4.14
CA TRP A 6 18.73 3.97 -4.56
C TRP A 6 17.52 3.83 -3.64
N THR A 7 17.70 4.00 -2.33
CA THR A 7 16.60 4.00 -1.36
C THR A 7 15.59 5.10 -1.67
N VAL A 8 16.06 6.31 -1.99
CA VAL A 8 15.21 7.44 -2.39
C VAL A 8 14.46 7.11 -3.68
N GLN A 9 15.12 6.55 -4.69
CA GLN A 9 14.45 6.15 -5.94
C GLN A 9 13.40 5.06 -5.72
N VAL A 10 13.69 4.06 -4.89
CA VAL A 10 12.71 3.02 -4.51
C VAL A 10 11.49 3.66 -3.85
N GLN A 11 11.70 4.57 -2.90
CA GLN A 11 10.63 5.18 -2.13
C GLN A 11 9.77 6.16 -2.94
N PHE A 12 10.37 6.99 -3.79
CA PHE A 12 9.63 8.06 -4.47
C PHE A 12 9.29 7.75 -5.92
N VAL A 13 10.06 6.91 -6.61
CA VAL A 13 9.83 6.60 -8.02
C VAL A 13 9.11 5.26 -8.16
N LEU A 14 9.75 4.17 -7.75
CA LEU A 14 9.19 2.83 -7.97
C LEU A 14 7.92 2.57 -7.15
N THR A 15 7.89 3.07 -5.91
CA THR A 15 6.68 2.98 -5.07
C THR A 15 5.55 3.80 -5.68
N ALA A 16 5.81 5.00 -6.24
CA ALA A 16 4.78 5.80 -6.90
C ALA A 16 4.18 5.10 -8.13
N THR A 17 5.01 4.46 -8.95
CA THR A 17 4.52 3.61 -10.06
C THR A 17 3.64 2.48 -9.55
N THR A 18 4.03 1.86 -8.42
CA THR A 18 3.23 0.79 -7.80
C THR A 18 1.90 1.30 -7.27
N ILE A 19 1.86 2.52 -6.72
CA ILE A 19 0.62 3.15 -6.21
C ILE A 19 -0.42 3.26 -7.32
N TYR A 20 -0.03 3.65 -8.53
CA TYR A 20 -0.97 3.78 -9.65
C TYR A 20 -1.78 2.49 -9.88
N HIS A 21 -1.12 1.34 -9.86
CA HIS A 21 -1.78 0.04 -9.97
C HIS A 21 -2.53 -0.35 -8.69
N ALA A 22 -1.94 -0.11 -7.52
CA ALA A 22 -2.50 -0.48 -6.22
C ALA A 22 -3.76 0.31 -5.83
N VAL A 23 -3.98 1.49 -6.42
CA VAL A 23 -5.22 2.26 -6.25
C VAL A 23 -6.39 1.54 -6.92
N VAL A 24 -6.18 1.00 -8.13
CA VAL A 24 -7.25 0.41 -8.94
C VAL A 24 -7.46 -1.07 -8.62
N LEU A 25 -6.37 -1.81 -8.40
CA LEU A 25 -6.38 -3.26 -8.24
C LEU A 25 -6.15 -3.67 -6.77
N ASP A 26 -6.87 -4.69 -6.30
CA ASP A 26 -6.45 -5.44 -5.12
C ASP A 26 -5.31 -6.37 -5.52
N LEU A 27 -4.10 -6.11 -5.03
CA LEU A 27 -2.91 -6.79 -5.53
C LEU A 27 -2.87 -8.22 -5.00
N PRO A 28 -2.88 -9.25 -5.87
CA PRO A 28 -2.83 -10.63 -5.41
C PRO A 28 -1.49 -10.90 -4.70
N PRO A 29 -1.43 -11.88 -3.78
CA PRO A 29 -0.23 -12.14 -2.99
C PRO A 29 1.05 -12.39 -3.80
N TRP A 30 0.92 -13.00 -4.99
CA TRP A 30 2.06 -13.23 -5.89
C TRP A 30 2.59 -11.91 -6.48
N ALA A 31 1.73 -10.96 -6.80
CA ALA A 31 2.11 -9.66 -7.37
C ALA A 31 2.85 -8.82 -6.33
N VAL A 32 2.34 -8.80 -5.09
CA VAL A 32 3.03 -8.14 -3.97
C VAL A 32 4.44 -8.71 -3.78
N LYS A 33 4.59 -10.05 -3.80
CA LYS A 33 5.90 -10.71 -3.71
C LYS A 33 6.82 -10.34 -4.88
N ALA A 34 6.28 -10.25 -6.09
CA ALA A 34 7.04 -9.89 -7.29
C ALA A 34 7.53 -8.44 -7.23
N ILE A 35 6.67 -7.49 -6.83
CA ILE A 35 7.03 -6.09 -6.64
C ILE A 35 8.10 -5.96 -5.54
N ASP A 36 7.88 -6.59 -4.38
CA ASP A 36 8.85 -6.60 -3.28
C ASP A 36 10.22 -7.14 -3.72
N LYS A 37 10.26 -8.16 -4.58
CA LYS A 37 11.50 -8.70 -5.14
C LYS A 37 12.23 -7.66 -6.00
N ILE A 38 11.51 -6.93 -6.84
CA ILE A 38 12.08 -5.88 -7.71
C ILE A 38 12.59 -4.71 -6.86
N LEU A 39 11.78 -4.19 -5.95
CA LEU A 39 12.16 -3.06 -5.07
C LEU A 39 13.40 -3.42 -4.23
N ARG A 40 13.42 -4.63 -3.68
CA ARG A 40 14.56 -5.15 -2.91
C ARG A 40 15.82 -5.26 -3.75
N SER A 41 15.71 -5.83 -4.95
CA SER A 41 16.86 -6.02 -5.84
C SER A 41 17.44 -4.67 -6.25
N TYR A 42 16.57 -3.71 -6.59
CA TYR A 42 16.97 -2.37 -6.98
C TYR A 42 17.61 -1.60 -5.82
N MET A 43 17.05 -1.69 -4.61
CA MET A 43 17.62 -1.02 -3.44
C MET A 43 19.05 -1.48 -3.13
N TRP A 44 19.32 -2.79 -3.23
CA TRP A 44 20.61 -3.36 -2.83
C TRP A 44 21.68 -3.35 -3.94
N ARG A 45 21.28 -3.47 -5.21
CA ARG A 45 22.23 -3.56 -6.33
C ARG A 45 22.00 -2.55 -7.46
N GLY A 46 20.90 -1.82 -7.47
CA GLY A 46 20.53 -0.94 -8.59
C GLY A 46 20.12 -1.69 -9.85
N CYS A 47 19.80 -2.99 -9.75
CA CYS A 47 19.36 -3.81 -10.88
C CYS A 47 18.09 -4.61 -10.56
N LYS A 48 17.43 -5.13 -11.60
CA LYS A 48 16.14 -5.84 -11.48
C LYS A 48 16.24 -7.15 -10.69
N GLU A 49 17.42 -7.77 -10.63
CA GLU A 49 17.62 -9.07 -10.00
C GLU A 49 18.81 -9.08 -9.04
N ALA A 50 18.56 -9.41 -7.77
CA ALA A 50 19.59 -9.64 -6.78
C ALA A 50 19.60 -11.12 -6.32
N LYS A 51 20.78 -11.73 -6.31
CA LYS A 51 21.07 -13.03 -5.67
C LYS A 51 21.05 -12.90 -4.14
N GLY A 52 20.78 -14.01 -3.44
CA GLY A 52 20.51 -14.06 -1.99
C GLY A 52 21.57 -13.39 -1.09
N GLY A 53 22.85 -13.42 -1.47
CA GLY A 53 23.93 -12.81 -0.71
C GLY A 53 24.03 -11.28 -0.76
N HIS A 54 23.16 -10.59 -1.50
CA HIS A 54 23.22 -9.13 -1.67
C HIS A 54 22.34 -8.34 -0.69
N CYS A 55 21.45 -9.02 0.03
CA CYS A 55 20.55 -8.36 0.98
C CYS A 55 21.17 -8.34 2.39
N LEU A 56 21.60 -7.16 2.86
CA LEU A 56 22.19 -7.02 4.20
C LEU A 56 21.16 -7.10 5.32
N ILE A 57 19.90 -6.75 5.03
CA ILE A 57 18.81 -6.69 6.00
C ILE A 57 17.58 -7.39 5.42
N THR A 58 16.88 -8.14 6.26
CA THR A 58 15.60 -8.77 5.91
C THR A 58 14.57 -7.73 5.47
N TRP A 59 13.86 -7.97 4.37
CA TRP A 59 12.87 -7.03 3.81
C TRP A 59 11.79 -6.55 4.80
N PRO A 60 11.23 -7.39 5.68
CA PRO A 60 10.27 -6.92 6.67
C PRO A 60 10.84 -5.95 7.71
N LYS A 61 12.17 -5.89 7.90
CA LYS A 61 12.82 -4.86 8.74
C LYS A 61 13.05 -3.58 7.93
N VAL A 62 13.42 -3.70 6.66
CA VAL A 62 13.60 -2.58 5.73
C VAL A 62 12.32 -1.75 5.60
N THR A 63 11.17 -2.42 5.47
CA THR A 63 9.87 -1.76 5.27
C THR A 63 9.21 -1.22 6.55
N ARG A 64 9.90 -1.29 7.68
CA ARG A 64 9.39 -0.68 8.92
C ARG A 64 9.55 0.85 8.87
N PRO A 65 8.68 1.59 9.58
CA PRO A 65 8.89 3.00 9.86
C PRO A 65 10.27 3.25 10.48
N LYS A 66 10.84 4.43 10.23
CA LYS A 66 12.13 4.82 10.80
C LYS A 66 12.10 4.88 12.34
N SER A 67 10.95 5.25 12.92
CA SER A 67 10.71 5.19 14.38
C SER A 67 10.85 3.78 14.96
N LEU A 68 10.57 2.75 14.15
CA LEU A 68 10.71 1.34 14.51
C LEU A 68 12.01 0.72 13.98
N ARG A 69 13.05 1.55 13.80
CA ARG A 69 14.40 1.17 13.31
C ARG A 69 14.41 0.58 11.90
N GLY A 70 13.41 0.88 11.07
CA GLY A 70 13.40 0.52 9.65
C GLY A 70 14.04 1.57 8.75
N LEU A 71 14.06 1.31 7.45
CA LEU A 71 14.56 2.26 6.45
C LEU A 71 13.47 3.23 5.95
N GLY A 72 12.22 3.03 6.38
CA GLY A 72 11.09 3.87 5.98
C GLY A 72 10.58 3.59 4.56
N ILE A 73 10.92 2.43 4.00
CA ILE A 73 10.36 1.99 2.72
C ILE A 73 8.92 1.49 2.94
N SER A 74 8.01 1.91 2.07
CA SER A 74 6.60 1.49 2.17
C SER A 74 6.45 -0.02 2.00
N ASN A 75 5.76 -0.67 2.93
CA ASN A 75 5.35 -2.06 2.77
C ASN A 75 4.19 -2.14 1.75
N ILE A 76 4.42 -2.78 0.59
CA ILE A 76 3.45 -2.80 -0.52
C ILE A 76 2.12 -3.44 -0.14
N LYS A 77 2.12 -4.50 0.69
CA LYS A 77 0.88 -5.12 1.17
C LYS A 77 0.04 -4.15 1.99
N ASN A 78 0.68 -3.45 2.93
CA ASN A 78 0.00 -2.48 3.79
C ASN A 78 -0.44 -1.24 2.99
N LEU A 79 0.40 -0.78 2.07
CA LEU A 79 0.10 0.32 1.17
C LEU A 79 -1.13 0.02 0.31
N ASN A 80 -1.20 -1.17 -0.31
CA ASN A 80 -2.35 -1.57 -1.09
C ASN A 80 -3.62 -1.63 -0.22
N ARG A 81 -3.57 -2.26 0.97
CA ARG A 81 -4.68 -2.26 1.92
C ARG A 81 -5.17 -0.85 2.29
N ALA A 82 -4.25 0.07 2.57
CA ALA A 82 -4.57 1.45 2.90
C ALA A 82 -5.23 2.20 1.72
N LEU A 83 -4.73 2.00 0.49
CA LEU A 83 -5.32 2.58 -0.71
C LEU A 83 -6.72 2.02 -1.01
N ARG A 84 -6.95 0.72 -0.76
CA ARG A 84 -8.28 0.12 -0.84
C ARG A 84 -9.22 0.66 0.25
N ALA A 85 -8.72 0.86 1.46
CA ALA A 85 -9.49 1.46 2.56
C ALA A 85 -9.91 2.91 2.24
N ARG A 86 -9.04 3.69 1.59
CA ARG A 86 -9.36 5.07 1.13
C ARG A 86 -10.61 5.10 0.27
N TRP A 87 -10.79 4.16 -0.64
CA TRP A 87 -11.96 4.09 -1.50
C TRP A 87 -13.25 3.79 -0.72
N LEU A 88 -13.19 2.88 0.24
CA LEU A 88 -14.34 2.60 1.13
C LEU A 88 -14.72 3.83 1.95
N TRP A 89 -13.73 4.57 2.42
CA TRP A 89 -13.94 5.84 3.13
C TRP A 89 -14.57 6.90 2.21
N LEU A 90 -14.02 7.12 1.01
CA LEU A 90 -14.56 8.09 0.04
C LEU A 90 -16.01 7.79 -0.34
N ARG A 91 -16.37 6.51 -0.47
CA ARG A 91 -17.75 6.11 -0.73
C ARG A 91 -18.70 6.50 0.40
N LYS A 92 -18.24 6.50 1.65
CA LYS A 92 -19.03 6.91 2.81
C LYS A 92 -19.05 8.44 3.00
N SER A 93 -17.92 9.11 2.80
CA SER A 93 -17.79 10.55 3.07
C SER A 93 -18.36 11.44 1.97
N GLU A 94 -18.29 10.99 0.71
CA GLU A 94 -18.68 11.79 -0.46
C GLU A 94 -19.58 11.00 -1.42
N PRO A 95 -20.80 10.64 -1.01
CA PRO A 95 -21.70 9.79 -1.80
C PRO A 95 -22.19 10.46 -3.10
N SER A 96 -22.16 11.79 -3.19
CA SER A 96 -22.58 12.55 -4.37
C SER A 96 -21.57 12.53 -5.52
N LYS A 97 -20.35 12.04 -5.28
CA LYS A 97 -19.28 12.06 -6.27
C LYS A 97 -19.37 10.85 -7.21
N PRO A 98 -18.93 10.99 -8.48
CA PRO A 98 -19.00 9.90 -9.45
C PRO A 98 -18.29 8.61 -9.04
N TRP A 99 -17.26 8.71 -8.19
CA TRP A 99 -16.52 7.52 -7.73
C TRP A 99 -17.25 6.70 -6.66
N ALA A 100 -18.31 7.22 -6.05
CA ALA A 100 -19.08 6.50 -5.04
C ALA A 100 -19.78 5.25 -5.61
N SER A 101 -20.13 5.28 -6.90
CA SER A 101 -20.80 4.18 -7.61
C SER A 101 -19.85 3.18 -8.25
N LEU A 102 -18.53 3.34 -8.10
CA LEU A 102 -17.58 2.39 -8.67
C LEU A 102 -17.70 1.01 -7.99
N PRO A 103 -17.59 -0.11 -8.75
CA PRO A 103 -17.66 -1.47 -8.21
C PRO A 103 -16.34 -1.85 -7.51
N ILE A 104 -16.04 -1.19 -6.39
CA ILE A 104 -14.78 -1.34 -5.67
C ILE A 104 -14.83 -2.63 -4.84
N GLN A 105 -14.16 -3.67 -5.33
CA GLN A 105 -13.96 -4.93 -4.60
C GLN A 105 -12.88 -4.75 -3.53
N ALA A 106 -13.24 -4.76 -2.25
CA ALA A 106 -12.29 -4.71 -1.15
C ALA A 106 -12.26 -6.06 -0.44
N SER A 107 -11.07 -6.59 -0.18
CA SER A 107 -10.90 -7.80 0.64
C SER A 107 -11.49 -7.63 2.05
N GLU A 108 -11.90 -8.75 2.65
CA GLU A 108 -12.50 -8.80 4.00
C GLU A 108 -11.62 -8.09 5.05
N CYS A 109 -10.30 -8.28 4.99
CA CYS A 109 -9.35 -7.56 5.86
C CYS A 109 -9.48 -6.04 5.76
N VAL A 110 -9.69 -5.49 4.56
CA VAL A 110 -9.80 -4.05 4.34
C VAL A 110 -11.16 -3.54 4.83
N GLN A 111 -12.22 -4.31 4.60
CA GLN A 111 -13.55 -3.97 5.12
C GLN A 111 -13.55 -3.95 6.65
N ALA A 112 -12.98 -4.98 7.29
CA ALA A 112 -12.83 -5.06 8.74
C ALA A 112 -11.99 -3.89 9.29
N LEU A 113 -10.88 -3.54 8.62
CA LEU A 113 -10.07 -2.37 8.98
C LEU A 113 -10.89 -1.08 8.93
N CYS A 114 -11.65 -0.85 7.87
CA CYS A 114 -12.52 0.33 7.76
C CYS A 114 -13.62 0.33 8.82
N SER A 115 -14.27 -0.81 9.09
CA SER A 115 -15.32 -0.89 10.12
C SER A 115 -14.78 -0.62 11.53
N MET A 116 -13.55 -1.04 11.84
CA MET A 116 -12.92 -0.76 13.13
C MET A 116 -12.39 0.67 13.25
N ALA A 117 -11.86 1.23 12.15
CA ALA A 117 -11.16 2.53 12.18
C ALA A 117 -12.07 3.73 11.91
N VAL A 118 -13.23 3.53 11.28
CA VAL A 118 -14.15 4.61 10.93
C VAL A 118 -15.28 4.68 11.94
N ALA A 119 -15.29 5.74 12.75
CA ALA A 119 -16.47 6.16 13.49
C ALA A 119 -17.44 6.86 12.54
N THR A 120 -18.71 6.46 12.54
CA THR A 120 -19.77 7.13 11.80
C THR A 120 -20.75 7.71 12.80
N GLU A 121 -20.88 9.03 12.83
CA GLU A 121 -21.99 9.68 13.51
C GLU A 121 -23.25 9.44 12.69
N VAL A 122 -24.19 8.68 13.26
CA VAL A 122 -25.46 8.38 12.62
C VAL A 122 -26.32 9.64 12.71
N GLY A 123 -26.44 10.35 11.58
CA GLY A 123 -27.39 11.44 11.43
C GLY A 123 -28.84 10.93 11.31
N ASN A 124 -29.64 11.56 10.44
CA ASN A 124 -31.07 11.27 10.26
C ASN A 124 -31.38 9.92 9.52
N GLY A 125 -30.54 8.90 9.66
CA GLY A 125 -30.77 7.55 9.10
C GLY A 125 -30.63 7.41 7.58
N THR A 126 -30.44 8.49 6.82
CA THR A 126 -30.38 8.45 5.34
C THR A 126 -29.07 7.90 4.78
N ASN A 127 -27.96 7.98 5.52
CA ASN A 127 -26.62 7.62 5.06
C ASN A 127 -26.09 6.31 5.65
N THR A 128 -26.84 5.66 6.55
CA THR A 128 -26.40 4.46 7.26
C THR A 128 -27.46 3.38 7.08
N LEU A 129 -27.23 2.49 6.12
CA LEU A 129 -28.06 1.30 5.92
C LEU A 129 -27.61 0.24 6.94
N PHE A 130 -28.54 -0.16 7.81
CA PHE A 130 -28.37 -1.27 8.77
C PHE A 130 -28.56 -2.62 8.08
#